data_AF-A0A8J7F0Z3-F1
#
_entry.id   AF-A0A8J7F0Z3-F1
#
_cell.length_a   1.000
_cell.length_b   1.000
_cell.length_c   1.000
_cell.angle_alpha   90.00
_cell.angle_beta   90.00
_cell.angle_gamma   90.00
#
_symmetry.space_group_name_H-M   'P 1'
#
loop_
_entity.id
_entity.type
_entity.pdbx_description
1 polymer ?
#
loop_
_entity_poly.entity_id
_entity_poly.type
_entity_poly.pdbx_seq_one_letter_code
_entity_poly.pdbx_strand_id
1 'polypeptide(L)'
;MSHNCLENIYNYLKISDKIATAGQPSIEDFLHIKQAGYQVVVNLAFKDSSDALTKEQDIVEALGMQYVHIPVIWENPKEENFQDFIQIVKTKADQKLFVHCVANKRVSAFIYLYRRCIEGMDDQTAKQDLDKIWIPNQVWQQFIQEVVSKFQ
;
A
#
# COMPACT_ATOMS: atom_id res chain seq x y z
N MET A 1 27.66 -5.59 7.52
CA MET A 1 26.59 -4.60 7.31
C MET A 1 25.63 -5.19 6.30
N SER A 2 24.46 -5.65 6.71
CA SER A 2 23.43 -6.10 5.77
C SER A 2 22.94 -4.87 5.00
N HIS A 3 23.18 -4.82 3.69
CA HIS A 3 22.44 -3.90 2.83
C HIS A 3 20.94 -4.16 3.08
N ASN A 4 20.17 -3.11 3.38
CA ASN A 4 18.74 -3.26 3.65
C ASN A 4 18.03 -3.52 2.32
N CYS A 5 17.90 -4.79 1.93
CA CYS A 5 17.37 -5.19 0.62
C CYS A 5 15.97 -4.63 0.31
N LEU A 6 15.19 -4.26 1.35
CA LEU A 6 13.89 -3.63 1.18
C LEU A 6 13.95 -2.23 0.58
N GLU A 7 15.00 -1.45 0.88
CA GLU A 7 15.16 -0.09 0.37
C GLU A 7 15.41 -0.05 -1.14
N ASN A 8 15.77 -1.19 -1.74
CA ASN A 8 15.94 -1.33 -3.18
C ASN A 8 14.62 -1.60 -3.91
N ILE A 9 13.55 -1.94 -3.19
CA ILE A 9 12.23 -2.13 -3.80
C ILE A 9 11.77 -0.76 -4.30
N TYR A 10 11.29 -0.71 -5.54
CA TYR A 10 10.92 0.55 -6.17
C TYR A 10 9.95 1.36 -5.31
N ASN A 11 10.28 2.63 -5.05
CA ASN A 11 9.51 3.53 -4.19
C ASN A 11 9.20 2.95 -2.80
N TYR A 12 10.09 2.14 -2.22
CA TYR A 12 9.93 1.67 -0.85
C TYR A 12 9.85 2.83 0.15
N LEU A 13 8.92 2.73 1.10
CA LEU A 13 8.81 3.64 2.22
C LEU A 13 8.32 2.91 3.46
N LYS A 14 9.10 3.00 4.55
CA LYS A 14 8.65 2.53 5.86
C LYS A 14 7.72 3.56 6.49
N ILE A 15 6.46 3.19 6.73
CA ILE A 15 5.41 4.06 7.28
C ILE A 15 5.41 3.98 8.82
N SER A 16 5.63 2.79 9.37
CA SER A 16 5.78 2.53 10.80
C SER A 16 6.52 1.22 11.03
N ASP A 17 6.66 0.78 12.29
CA ASP A 17 7.17 -0.56 12.58
C ASP A 17 6.23 -1.68 12.12
N LYS A 18 4.95 -1.38 11.85
CA LYS A 18 3.95 -2.36 11.40
C LYS A 18 3.65 -2.28 9.91
N ILE A 19 3.86 -1.15 9.26
CA ILE A 19 3.48 -0.95 7.85
C ILE A 19 4.68 -0.45 7.05
N ALA A 20 4.95 -1.10 5.91
CA ALA A 20 5.75 -0.51 4.84
C ALA A 20 4.99 -0.56 3.53
N THR A 21 5.40 0.34 2.63
CA THR A 21 4.79 0.49 1.32
C THR A 21 5.82 0.46 0.21
N ALA A 22 5.42 0.04 -0.99
CA ALA A 22 6.29 0.05 -2.15
C ALA A 22 5.53 0.05 -3.48
N GLY A 23 6.29 0.21 -4.57
CA GLY A 23 5.92 -0.27 -5.90
C GLY A 23 6.01 -1.78 -6.00
N GLN A 24 5.99 -2.31 -7.22
CA GLN A 24 5.88 -3.75 -7.47
C GLN A 24 7.13 -4.49 -6.96
N PRO A 25 7.00 -5.38 -5.96
CA PRO A 25 8.10 -6.24 -5.55
C PRO A 25 8.37 -7.29 -6.64
N SER A 26 9.62 -7.67 -6.81
CA SER A 26 10.01 -8.87 -7.54
C SER A 26 9.82 -10.14 -6.70
N ILE A 27 10.02 -11.31 -7.32
CA ILE A 27 9.99 -12.60 -6.60
C ILE A 27 11.04 -12.64 -5.48
N GLU A 28 12.24 -12.12 -5.74
CA GLU A 28 13.32 -12.05 -4.76
C GLU A 28 12.99 -11.07 -3.62
N ASP A 29 12.33 -9.96 -3.94
CA ASP A 29 11.90 -9.00 -2.92
C ASP A 29 10.91 -9.61 -1.93
N PHE A 30 10.02 -10.51 -2.37
CA PHE A 30 9.12 -11.20 -1.44
C PHE A 30 9.86 -12.08 -0.42
N LEU A 31 11.04 -12.62 -0.75
CA LEU A 31 11.90 -13.30 0.23
C LEU A 31 12.41 -12.31 1.28
N HIS A 32 12.88 -11.14 0.85
CA HIS A 32 13.34 -10.08 1.75
C HIS A 32 12.21 -9.53 2.64
N ILE A 33 11.01 -9.38 2.07
CA ILE A 33 9.79 -8.98 2.79
C ILE A 33 9.48 -10.00 3.90
N LYS A 34 9.53 -11.31 3.58
CA LYS A 34 9.35 -12.37 4.58
C LYS A 34 10.42 -12.32 5.68
N GLN A 35 11.70 -12.20 5.29
CA GLN A 35 12.83 -12.16 6.23
C GLN A 35 12.78 -10.95 7.17
N ALA A 36 12.23 -9.82 6.71
CA ALA A 36 12.00 -8.64 7.53
C ALA A 36 10.79 -8.77 8.50
N GLY A 37 10.10 -9.91 8.46
CA GLY A 37 9.01 -10.26 9.37
C GLY A 37 7.66 -9.70 8.97
N TYR A 38 7.48 -9.26 7.71
CA TYR A 38 6.15 -8.97 7.20
C TYR A 38 5.34 -10.26 7.07
N GLN A 39 4.07 -10.17 7.41
CA GLN A 39 3.16 -11.32 7.56
C GLN A 39 2.03 -11.27 6.55
N VAL A 40 1.62 -10.07 6.13
CA VAL A 40 0.54 -9.85 5.16
C VAL A 40 1.05 -8.97 4.03
N VAL A 41 0.87 -9.43 2.79
CA VAL A 41 1.05 -8.62 1.59
C VAL A 41 -0.32 -8.14 1.12
N VAL A 42 -0.47 -6.83 0.95
CA VAL A 42 -1.70 -6.20 0.45
C VAL A 42 -1.38 -5.56 -0.89
N ASN A 43 -1.91 -6.12 -1.98
CA ASN A 43 -1.72 -5.62 -3.33
C ASN A 43 -2.91 -4.74 -3.75
N LEU A 44 -2.66 -3.48 -4.11
CA LEU A 44 -3.66 -2.54 -4.63
C LEU A 44 -3.66 -2.40 -6.16
N ALA A 45 -2.73 -3.05 -6.87
CA ALA A 45 -2.65 -2.99 -8.32
C ALA A 45 -3.78 -3.80 -8.97
N PHE A 46 -4.28 -3.31 -10.10
CA PHE A 46 -5.22 -4.05 -10.92
C PHE A 46 -4.46 -5.11 -11.78
N LYS A 47 -5.06 -6.29 -12.00
CA LYS A 47 -4.39 -7.46 -12.62
C LYS A 47 -3.86 -7.20 -14.03
N ASP A 48 -4.45 -6.27 -14.77
CA ASP A 48 -4.03 -5.92 -16.14
C ASP A 48 -2.97 -4.80 -16.19
N SER A 49 -2.30 -4.51 -15.08
CA SER A 49 -1.13 -3.63 -15.11
C SER A 49 0.05 -4.34 -15.79
N SER A 50 0.77 -3.64 -16.67
CA SER A 50 1.90 -4.18 -17.44
C SER A 50 2.99 -4.82 -16.59
N ASP A 51 3.05 -4.45 -15.31
CA ASP A 51 4.07 -4.87 -14.35
C ASP A 51 3.55 -5.92 -13.35
N ALA A 52 2.31 -6.42 -13.52
CA ALA A 52 1.75 -7.40 -12.61
C ALA A 52 2.52 -8.73 -12.64
N LEU A 53 2.97 -9.19 -11.46
CA LEU A 53 3.59 -10.50 -11.35
C LEU A 53 2.54 -11.60 -11.58
N THR A 54 2.85 -12.50 -12.51
CA THR A 54 2.05 -13.72 -12.71
C THR A 54 2.14 -14.59 -11.45
N LYS A 55 0.99 -15.00 -10.91
CA LYS A 55 0.88 -15.86 -9.70
C LYS A 55 1.48 -15.25 -8.43
N GLU A 56 1.41 -13.92 -8.28
CA GLU A 56 1.89 -13.24 -7.07
C GLU A 56 1.35 -13.84 -5.77
N GLN A 57 0.04 -14.16 -5.74
CA GLN A 57 -0.59 -14.82 -4.59
C GLN A 57 0.12 -16.14 -4.23
N ASP A 58 0.33 -17.03 -5.20
CA ASP A 58 0.97 -18.33 -4.97
C ASP A 58 2.40 -18.15 -4.43
N ILE A 59 3.13 -17.15 -4.93
CA ILE A 59 4.49 -16.84 -4.48
C ILE A 59 4.48 -16.37 -3.01
N VAL A 60 3.61 -15.42 -2.67
CA VAL A 60 3.48 -14.88 -1.31
C VAL A 60 3.07 -15.98 -0.32
N GLU A 61 2.09 -16.79 -0.68
CA GLU A 61 1.57 -17.88 0.16
C GLU A 61 2.60 -19.01 0.34
N ALA A 62 3.38 -19.34 -0.70
CA ALA A 62 4.46 -20.31 -0.61
C ALA A 62 5.58 -19.90 0.36
N LEU A 63 5.75 -18.59 0.60
CA LEU A 63 6.66 -18.04 1.61
C LEU A 63 6.05 -17.98 3.01
N GLY A 64 4.81 -18.48 3.19
CA GLY A 64 4.10 -18.48 4.46
C GLY A 64 3.69 -17.08 4.90
N MET A 65 3.36 -16.20 3.96
CA MET A 65 2.69 -14.92 4.21
C MET A 65 1.24 -15.00 3.73
N GLN A 66 0.38 -14.16 4.30
CA GLN A 66 -0.99 -14.01 3.83
C GLN A 66 -1.02 -13.02 2.66
N TYR A 67 -1.83 -13.30 1.66
CA TYR A 67 -2.04 -12.42 0.52
C TYR A 67 -3.45 -11.82 0.54
N VAL A 68 -3.55 -10.52 0.33
CA VAL A 68 -4.83 -9.80 0.19
C VAL A 68 -4.76 -8.94 -1.05
N HIS A 69 -5.78 -9.04 -1.91
CA HIS A 69 -5.86 -8.27 -3.14
C HIS A 69 -7.06 -7.33 -3.11
N ILE A 70 -6.81 -6.02 -3.22
CA ILE A 70 -7.84 -4.98 -3.35
C ILE A 70 -7.60 -4.29 -4.70
N PRO A 71 -8.21 -4.78 -5.80
CA PRO A 71 -7.90 -4.28 -7.14
C PRO A 71 -8.41 -2.83 -7.34
N VAL A 72 -7.50 -1.85 -7.32
CA VAL A 72 -7.84 -0.43 -7.56
C VAL A 72 -7.50 -0.03 -8.99
N ILE A 73 -8.53 0.26 -9.78
CA ILE A 73 -8.40 0.80 -11.14
C ILE A 73 -7.79 2.21 -11.04
N TRP A 74 -6.73 2.49 -11.81
CA TRP A 74 -5.99 3.75 -11.68
C TRP A 74 -6.83 4.99 -12.02
N GLU A 75 -7.64 4.87 -13.07
CA GLU A 75 -8.48 5.91 -13.64
C GLU A 75 -9.82 6.06 -12.90
N ASN A 76 -10.15 5.11 -12.02
CA ASN A 76 -11.43 5.08 -11.31
C ASN A 76 -11.28 4.47 -9.90
N PRO A 77 -10.48 5.10 -9.00
CA PRO A 77 -10.43 4.67 -7.61
C PRO A 77 -11.78 4.90 -6.93
N LYS A 78 -12.27 3.90 -6.18
CA LYS A 78 -13.57 3.96 -5.52
C LYS A 78 -13.44 4.02 -4.01
N GLU A 79 -14.42 4.66 -3.37
CA GLU A 79 -14.54 4.65 -1.91
C GLU A 79 -14.60 3.23 -1.34
N GLU A 80 -15.32 2.32 -2.00
CA GLU A 80 -15.41 0.91 -1.60
C GLU A 80 -14.01 0.27 -1.45
N ASN A 81 -13.07 0.59 -2.35
CA ASN A 81 -11.70 0.11 -2.23
C ASN A 81 -11.01 0.63 -0.96
N PHE A 82 -11.29 1.88 -0.58
CA PHE A 82 -10.75 2.46 0.64
C PHE A 82 -11.40 1.86 1.90
N GLN A 83 -12.69 1.56 1.87
CA GLN A 83 -13.37 0.86 2.97
C GLN A 83 -12.78 -0.55 3.18
N ASP A 84 -12.54 -1.29 2.09
CA ASP A 84 -11.85 -2.58 2.14
C ASP A 84 -10.45 -2.43 2.75
N PHE A 85 -9.70 -1.40 2.34
CA PHE A 85 -8.38 -1.12 2.88
C PHE A 85 -8.42 -0.83 4.39
N ILE A 86 -9.34 0.01 4.85
CA ILE A 86 -9.54 0.28 6.28
C ILE A 86 -9.81 -1.01 7.05
N GLN A 87 -10.69 -1.86 6.52
CA GLN A 87 -11.04 -3.13 7.15
C GLN A 87 -9.82 -4.06 7.26
N ILE A 88 -8.99 -4.14 6.21
CA ILE A 88 -7.77 -4.95 6.24
C ILE A 88 -6.76 -4.42 7.25
N VAL A 89 -6.48 -3.11 7.26
CA VAL A 89 -5.54 -2.53 8.23
C VAL A 89 -6.03 -2.73 9.67
N LYS A 90 -7.34 -2.54 9.93
CA LYS A 90 -7.92 -2.76 11.27
C LYS A 90 -7.89 -4.23 11.70
N THR A 91 -8.31 -5.15 10.83
CA THR A 91 -8.37 -6.59 11.17
C THR A 91 -6.99 -7.23 11.32
N LYS A 92 -5.97 -6.66 10.70
CA LYS A 92 -4.58 -7.14 10.76
C LYS A 92 -3.68 -6.25 11.64
N ALA A 93 -4.26 -5.47 12.55
CA ALA A 93 -3.52 -4.50 13.37
C ALA A 93 -2.37 -5.11 14.20
N ASP A 94 -2.43 -6.40 14.54
CA ASP A 94 -1.37 -7.13 15.26
C ASP A 94 -0.30 -7.76 14.36
N GLN A 95 -0.42 -7.60 13.05
CA GLN A 95 0.49 -8.15 12.06
C GLN A 95 1.29 -7.05 11.36
N LYS A 96 2.44 -7.42 10.79
CA LYS A 96 3.23 -6.52 9.93
C LYS A 96 2.71 -6.61 8.50
N LEU A 97 2.27 -5.48 7.95
CA LEU A 97 1.71 -5.36 6.61
C LEU A 97 2.75 -4.78 5.65
N PHE A 98 2.88 -5.40 4.49
CA PHE A 98 3.58 -4.86 3.34
C PHE A 98 2.54 -4.53 2.27
N VAL A 99 2.31 -3.25 2.01
CA VAL A 99 1.26 -2.79 1.09
C VAL A 99 1.90 -2.27 -0.18
N HIS A 100 1.54 -2.80 -1.34
CA HIS A 100 2.15 -2.36 -2.59
C HIS A 100 1.12 -2.15 -3.71
N CYS A 101 1.57 -1.45 -4.75
CA CYS A 101 0.94 -1.46 -6.06
C CYS A 101 2.06 -1.43 -7.11
N VAL A 102 1.82 -0.86 -8.29
CA VAL A 102 2.87 -0.75 -9.32
C VAL A 102 3.99 0.22 -8.91
N ALA A 103 3.63 1.40 -8.39
CA ALA A 103 4.58 2.51 -8.19
C ALA A 103 4.46 3.21 -6.82
N ASN A 104 3.83 2.55 -5.84
CA ASN A 104 3.47 3.11 -4.53
C ASN A 104 2.47 4.30 -4.56
N LYS A 105 2.00 4.74 -5.73
CA LYS A 105 1.10 5.91 -5.84
C LYS A 105 -0.28 5.69 -5.24
N ARG A 106 -0.92 4.56 -5.55
CA ARG A 106 -2.24 4.17 -4.98
C ARG A 106 -2.14 4.02 -3.47
N VAL A 107 -1.09 3.33 -3.05
CA VAL A 107 -0.86 2.95 -1.66
C VAL A 107 -0.57 4.18 -0.81
N SER A 108 0.29 5.09 -1.26
CA SER A 108 0.59 6.32 -0.51
C SER A 108 -0.65 7.20 -0.36
N ALA A 109 -1.53 7.26 -1.36
CA ALA A 109 -2.82 7.95 -1.25
C ALA A 109 -3.74 7.27 -0.21
N PHE A 110 -3.80 5.94 -0.19
CA PHE A 110 -4.61 5.19 0.78
C PHE A 110 -4.06 5.32 2.21
N ILE A 111 -2.74 5.31 2.40
CA ILE A 111 -2.11 5.56 3.72
C ILE A 111 -2.38 6.97 4.20
N TYR A 112 -2.27 7.97 3.32
CA TYR A 112 -2.62 9.35 3.65
C TYR A 112 -4.09 9.45 4.12
N LEU A 113 -5.03 8.87 3.36
CA LEU A 113 -6.44 8.86 3.72
C LEU A 113 -6.69 8.12 5.05
N TYR A 114 -6.01 6.98 5.27
CA TYR A 114 -6.15 6.24 6.52
C TYR A 114 -5.68 7.06 7.73
N ARG A 115 -4.48 7.66 7.66
CA ARG A 115 -3.96 8.51 8.73
C ARG A 115 -4.86 9.71 9.02
N ARG A 116 -5.32 10.38 7.96
CA ARG A 116 -6.18 11.57 8.10
C ARG A 116 -7.58 11.23 8.61
N CYS A 117 -8.26 10.29 7.98
CA CYS A 117 -9.68 10.02 8.23
C CYS A 117 -9.94 9.03 9.37
N ILE A 118 -8.98 8.14 9.66
CA ILE A 118 -9.15 7.07 10.68
C ILE A 118 -8.30 7.32 11.91
N GLU A 119 -7.04 7.73 11.75
CA GLU A 119 -6.15 8.04 12.89
C GLU A 119 -6.29 9.48 13.39
N GLY A 120 -7.02 10.34 12.66
CA GLY A 120 -7.25 11.75 13.04
C GLY A 120 -6.01 12.64 12.93
N MET A 121 -5.01 12.21 12.15
CA MET A 121 -3.79 12.99 11.92
C MET A 121 -4.11 14.25 11.12
N ASP A 122 -3.43 15.36 11.43
CA ASP A 122 -3.58 16.60 10.67
C ASP A 122 -3.13 16.42 9.21
N ASP A 123 -3.70 17.23 8.32
CA ASP A 123 -3.49 17.12 6.87
C ASP A 123 -2.00 17.21 6.50
N GLN A 124 -1.30 18.19 7.05
CA GLN A 124 0.10 18.46 6.69
C GLN A 124 0.98 17.26 7.06
N THR A 125 0.80 16.70 8.26
CA THR A 125 1.55 15.52 8.71
C THR A 125 1.17 14.27 7.92
N ALA A 126 -0.13 14.02 7.70
CA ALA A 126 -0.59 12.84 6.97
C ALA A 126 -0.06 12.81 5.53
N LYS A 127 0.08 13.98 4.89
CA LYS A 127 0.48 14.13 3.49
C LYS A 127 1.98 13.94 3.24
N GLN A 128 2.82 14.04 4.26
CA GLN A 128 4.29 13.98 4.10
C GLN A 128 4.76 12.74 3.33
N ASP A 129 4.22 11.57 3.65
CA ASP A 129 4.62 10.32 2.98
C ASP A 129 4.01 10.19 1.58
N LEU A 130 2.85 10.79 1.32
CA LEU A 130 2.28 10.88 -0.03
C LEU A 130 3.17 11.75 -0.93
N ASP A 131 3.55 12.93 -0.44
CA ASP A 131 4.34 13.91 -1.20
C ASP A 131 5.77 13.43 -1.49
N LYS A 132 6.33 12.55 -0.65
CA LYS A 132 7.60 11.85 -0.95
C LYS A 132 7.51 10.95 -2.18
N ILE A 133 6.34 10.39 -2.45
CA ILE A 133 6.14 9.44 -3.54
C ILE A 133 5.72 10.18 -4.81
N TRP A 134 4.76 11.09 -4.71
CA TRP A 134 4.23 11.82 -5.87
C TRP A 134 3.23 12.91 -5.47
N ILE A 135 2.99 13.84 -6.40
CA ILE A 135 1.87 14.77 -6.34
C ILE A 135 0.67 14.14 -7.05
N PRO A 136 -0.48 13.92 -6.36
CA PRO A 136 -1.68 13.36 -6.97
C PRO A 136 -2.12 14.10 -8.23
N ASN A 137 -2.48 13.36 -9.29
CA ASN A 137 -3.10 13.94 -10.48
C ASN A 137 -4.59 14.26 -10.22
N GLN A 138 -5.28 14.83 -11.19
CA GLN A 138 -6.68 15.25 -11.03
C GLN A 138 -7.61 14.14 -10.54
N VAL A 139 -7.51 12.92 -11.10
CA VAL A 139 -8.33 11.77 -10.70
C VAL A 139 -8.15 11.45 -9.21
N TRP A 140 -6.91 11.39 -8.76
CA TRP A 140 -6.61 11.04 -7.37
C TRP A 140 -6.85 12.19 -6.40
N GLN A 141 -6.72 13.44 -6.84
CA GLN A 141 -7.13 14.61 -6.04
C GLN A 141 -8.64 14.60 -5.80
N GLN A 142 -9.45 14.35 -6.84
CA GLN A 142 -10.91 14.25 -6.73
C GLN A 142 -11.30 13.12 -5.76
N PHE A 143 -10.75 11.92 -5.96
CA PHE A 143 -10.97 10.79 -5.06
C PHE A 143 -10.60 11.11 -3.59
N ILE A 144 -9.44 11.73 -3.37
CA ILE A 144 -9.02 12.14 -2.03
C ILE A 144 -10.03 13.12 -1.40
N GLN A 145 -10.48 14.12 -2.14
CA GLN A 145 -11.43 15.12 -1.66
C GLN A 145 -12.78 14.49 -1.32
N GLU A 146 -13.28 13.63 -2.20
CA GLU A 146 -14.53 12.89 -1.99
C GLU A 146 -14.48 12.04 -0.72
N VAL A 147 -13.40 11.26 -0.52
CA VAL A 147 -13.23 10.46 0.70
C VAL A 147 -13.15 11.36 1.92
N VAL A 148 -12.28 12.38 1.93
CA VAL A 148 -12.14 13.28 3.10
C VAL A 148 -13.47 13.92 3.50
N SER A 149 -14.28 14.36 2.53
CA SER A 149 -15.59 14.98 2.80
C SER A 149 -16.59 14.08 3.53
N LYS A 150 -16.42 12.75 3.46
CA LYS A 150 -17.31 11.77 4.10
C LYS A 150 -16.93 11.44 5.55
N PHE A 151 -15.73 11.84 5.98
CA PHE A 151 -15.19 11.62 7.32
C PHE A 151 -15.12 12.91 8.16
N GLN A 152 -15.66 14.02 7.63
CA GLN A 152 -15.80 15.29 8.34
C GLN A 152 -17.10 15.39 9.13
#